data_AF-A0A316Z016-F1
#
_entry.id   AF-A0A316Z016-F1
#
_cell.length_a   1.000
_cell.length_b   1.000
_cell.length_c   1.000
_cell.angle_alpha   90.00
_cell.angle_beta   90.00
_cell.angle_gamma   90.00
#
_symmetry.space_group_name_H-M   'P 1'
#
loop_
_entity.id
_entity.type
_entity.pdbx_description
1 polymer ?
#
loop_
_entity_poly.entity_id
_entity_poly.type
_entity_poly.pdbx_seq_one_letter_code
_entity_poly.pdbx_strand_id
1 'polypeptide(L)'
;MSAMNNEFSRSKSPFYSEVSYLDQCSGKEVSLGGIEVYVAVVGRDGQKAILLPKAHVTMHVNKLYVHKKTETIIPVPRGRRGINARLVYEDGAEEQGKETVQNLERFVLESQQQLRKLENQVRQHNSEIKRAKDLKQWRSDYEDVRQLWLRSTSTGPVAHFLAIDTECWDQDTRDKDIIIEVGWSLIVPRTGGFQQNTTHFLVQESYEDNLRNGKYVPDNRMRFLFGDESSIDVDTAGHASPWNSCTRIAGLLELGAELSKVIEDLRERGPVYIVFHCAGGDLGVLESLQVNSTHWTFAVSEEVSERNDGINDTDSNGHEDDAESSSTSSSALGPTVANLVQPALRTETADGRPLHAVRVIDTQALFAALQRWRAAHRWRR
;
A
#
# COMPACT_ATOMS: atom_id res chain seq x y z
N MET A 1 13.22 34.84 -45.51
CA MET A 1 12.41 33.65 -45.18
C MET A 1 11.89 33.85 -43.77
N SER A 2 10.59 34.09 -43.66
CA SER A 2 9.91 34.50 -42.43
C SER A 2 9.54 33.25 -41.62
N ALA A 3 9.95 33.18 -40.35
CA ALA A 3 9.53 32.12 -39.43
C ALA A 3 8.47 32.71 -38.48
N MET A 4 7.23 32.26 -38.65
CA MET A 4 6.13 32.55 -37.74
C MET A 4 6.30 31.69 -36.47
N ASN A 5 6.52 32.35 -35.33
CA ASN A 5 6.39 31.72 -34.02
C ASN A 5 4.91 31.70 -33.64
N ASN A 6 4.37 30.50 -33.46
CA ASN A 6 3.02 30.24 -32.97
C ASN A 6 3.05 30.26 -31.44
N GLU A 7 2.56 31.33 -30.82
CA GLU A 7 2.28 31.36 -29.37
C GLU A 7 0.97 30.58 -29.09
N PHE A 8 1.10 29.35 -28.59
CA PHE A 8 -0.02 28.62 -28.01
C PHE A 8 -0.18 28.99 -26.54
N SER A 9 -1.06 29.95 -26.27
CA SER A 9 -1.55 30.26 -24.92
C SER A 9 -2.27 29.03 -24.34
N ARG A 10 -1.73 28.48 -23.25
CA ARG A 10 -2.43 27.46 -22.44
C ARG A 10 -3.56 28.15 -21.68
N SER A 11 -4.79 28.03 -22.19
CA SER A 11 -5.98 28.47 -21.46
C SER A 11 -6.20 27.59 -20.23
N LYS A 12 -6.34 28.23 -19.06
CA LYS A 12 -6.78 27.57 -17.83
C LYS A 12 -8.17 26.97 -18.06
N SER A 13 -8.36 25.73 -17.61
CA SER A 13 -9.65 25.03 -17.60
C SER A 13 -10.78 25.94 -17.06
N PRO A 14 -11.85 26.21 -17.83
CA PRO A 14 -12.96 27.06 -17.39
C PRO A 14 -14.02 26.20 -16.71
N PHE A 15 -13.64 25.50 -15.65
CA PHE A 15 -14.60 24.80 -14.79
C PHE A 15 -14.72 25.58 -13.48
N TYR A 16 -15.74 26.43 -13.44
CA TYR A 16 -16.25 27.20 -12.29
C TYR A 16 -15.45 28.47 -11.91
N SER A 17 -15.53 29.51 -12.73
CA SER A 17 -15.53 30.89 -12.20
C SER A 17 -16.91 31.19 -11.62
N GLU A 18 -17.02 32.15 -10.67
CA GLU A 18 -18.30 32.61 -10.11
C GLU A 18 -19.37 32.70 -11.20
N VAL A 19 -20.40 31.87 -11.05
CA VAL A 19 -21.50 31.80 -12.02
C VAL A 19 -22.52 32.86 -11.60
N SER A 20 -22.17 34.13 -11.75
CA SER A 20 -23.19 35.16 -11.92
C SER A 20 -23.57 35.22 -13.40
N TYR A 21 -24.86 35.03 -13.69
CA TYR A 21 -25.40 35.26 -15.02
C TYR A 21 -26.33 36.46 -14.96
N LEU A 22 -26.06 37.42 -15.85
CA LEU A 22 -27.04 38.43 -16.22
C LEU A 22 -28.17 37.72 -16.97
N ASP A 23 -29.36 37.72 -16.39
CA ASP A 23 -30.56 37.34 -17.12
C ASP A 23 -30.75 38.35 -18.26
N GLN A 24 -30.57 37.89 -19.49
CA GLN A 24 -30.60 38.73 -20.69
C GLN A 24 -31.98 39.38 -20.91
N CYS A 25 -33.04 38.88 -20.27
CA CYS A 25 -34.37 39.46 -20.35
C CYS A 25 -34.65 40.53 -19.28
N SER A 26 -34.01 40.47 -18.11
CA SER A 26 -34.29 41.39 -17.00
C SER A 26 -33.14 42.33 -16.63
N GLY A 27 -31.93 42.08 -17.13
CA GLY A 27 -30.72 42.84 -16.79
C GLY A 27 -30.32 42.72 -15.31
N LYS A 28 -30.96 41.83 -14.53
CA LYS A 28 -30.64 41.59 -13.13
C LYS A 28 -29.68 40.41 -13.02
N GLU A 29 -28.72 40.57 -12.13
CA GLU A 29 -27.85 39.48 -11.70
C GLU A 29 -28.71 38.46 -10.95
N VAL A 30 -28.98 37.32 -11.58
CA VAL A 30 -29.72 36.25 -10.92
C VAL A 30 -28.69 35.48 -10.12
N SER A 31 -28.64 35.71 -8.80
CA SER A 31 -27.92 34.80 -7.91
C SER A 31 -28.57 33.43 -8.09
N LEU A 32 -27.80 32.45 -8.58
CA LEU A 32 -28.24 31.07 -8.53
C LEU A 32 -28.42 30.75 -7.05
N GLY A 33 -29.66 30.76 -6.56
CA GLY A 33 -30.00 30.29 -5.23
C GLY A 33 -29.30 28.95 -5.04
N GLY A 34 -28.52 28.83 -3.96
CA GLY A 34 -27.44 27.86 -3.85
C GLY A 34 -27.80 26.44 -4.32
N ILE A 35 -26.79 25.71 -4.78
CA ILE A 35 -26.95 24.33 -5.21
C ILE A 35 -27.32 23.48 -4.01
N GLU A 36 -28.53 22.94 -4.03
CA GLU A 36 -28.95 21.96 -3.05
C GLU A 36 -28.25 20.62 -3.29
N VAL A 37 -27.55 20.15 -2.26
CA VAL A 37 -26.90 18.83 -2.20
C VAL A 37 -27.32 18.13 -0.91
N TYR A 38 -27.23 16.81 -0.90
CA TYR A 38 -27.46 16.04 0.32
C TYR A 38 -26.21 15.25 0.69
N VAL A 39 -25.99 15.04 1.98
CA VAL A 39 -25.03 14.06 2.46
C VAL A 39 -25.81 12.97 3.17
N ALA A 40 -25.54 11.72 2.84
CA ALA A 40 -26.17 10.60 3.51
C ALA A 40 -25.12 9.56 3.90
N VAL A 41 -25.43 8.80 4.95
CA VAL A 41 -24.73 7.55 5.26
C VAL A 41 -25.26 6.47 4.33
N VAL A 42 -24.36 5.82 3.60
CA VAL A 42 -24.66 4.83 2.58
C VAL A 42 -24.04 3.49 2.96
N GLY A 43 -24.85 2.43 2.86
CA GLY A 43 -24.42 1.06 3.14
C GLY A 43 -24.31 0.76 4.64
N ARG A 44 -23.92 -0.48 4.94
CA ARG A 44 -23.77 -0.97 6.34
C ARG A 44 -22.52 -0.44 7.03
N ASP A 45 -21.64 0.18 6.26
CA ASP A 45 -20.30 0.55 6.66
C ASP A 45 -20.22 1.94 7.30
N GLY A 46 -21.32 2.70 7.27
CA GLY A 46 -21.39 4.04 7.84
C GLY A 46 -20.76 5.13 6.98
N GLN A 47 -20.29 4.81 5.77
CA GLN A 47 -19.63 5.77 4.88
C GLN A 47 -20.61 6.86 4.43
N LYS A 48 -20.16 8.11 4.40
CA LYS A 48 -20.93 9.24 3.86
C LYS A 48 -20.70 9.39 2.35
N ALA A 49 -21.74 9.79 1.64
CA ALA A 49 -21.67 10.18 0.23
C ALA A 49 -22.44 11.48 -0.02
N ILE A 50 -21.95 12.29 -0.95
CA ILE A 50 -22.67 13.47 -1.44
C ILE A 50 -23.61 13.02 -2.56
N LEU A 51 -24.89 13.33 -2.41
CA LEU A 51 -25.96 13.02 -3.34
C LEU A 51 -26.46 14.32 -3.96
N LEU A 52 -26.76 14.27 -5.26
CA LEU A 52 -27.34 15.40 -5.98
C LEU A 52 -28.79 15.07 -6.34
N PRO A 53 -29.73 16.02 -6.19
CA PRO A 53 -31.09 15.81 -6.68
C PRO A 53 -31.08 15.52 -8.18
N LYS A 54 -31.87 14.55 -8.63
CA LYS A 54 -31.97 14.15 -10.04
C LYS A 54 -32.24 15.35 -10.97
N ALA A 55 -33.12 16.25 -10.54
CA ALA A 55 -33.45 17.48 -11.27
C ALA A 55 -32.21 18.37 -11.54
N HIS A 56 -31.28 18.47 -10.58
CA HIS A 56 -30.04 19.24 -10.75
C HIS A 56 -29.07 18.58 -11.72
N VAL A 57 -28.96 17.25 -11.69
CA VAL A 57 -28.12 16.49 -12.62
C VAL A 57 -28.65 16.61 -14.05
N THR A 58 -29.96 16.44 -14.26
CA THR A 58 -30.60 16.60 -15.58
C THR A 58 -30.49 18.02 -16.09
N MET A 59 -30.65 19.03 -15.23
CA MET A 59 -30.48 20.43 -15.61
C MET A 59 -29.05 20.74 -16.05
N HIS A 60 -28.02 20.28 -15.31
CA HIS A 60 -26.62 20.53 -15.66
C HIS A 60 -26.20 19.82 -16.95
N VAL A 61 -26.62 18.55 -17.14
CA VAL A 61 -26.34 17.78 -18.35
C VAL A 61 -27.01 18.43 -19.57
N ASN A 62 -28.27 18.85 -19.44
CA ASN A 62 -28.98 19.57 -20.51
C ASN A 62 -28.35 20.94 -20.80
N LYS A 63 -27.84 21.65 -19.79
CA LYS A 63 -27.20 22.97 -19.97
C LYS A 63 -25.88 22.89 -20.75
N LEU A 64 -25.07 21.86 -20.52
CA LEU A 64 -23.82 21.61 -21.27
C LEU A 64 -24.09 21.30 -22.75
N TYR A 65 -25.17 20.56 -23.01
CA TYR A 65 -25.62 20.23 -24.35
C TYR A 65 -26.22 21.45 -25.09
N VAL A 66 -27.09 22.22 -24.43
CA VAL A 66 -27.75 23.40 -25.02
C VAL A 66 -26.75 24.51 -25.36
N HIS A 67 -25.69 24.69 -24.57
CA HIS A 67 -24.65 25.68 -24.86
C HIS A 67 -23.57 25.20 -25.84
N LYS A 68 -23.79 24.06 -26.54
CA LYS A 68 -22.87 23.46 -27.52
C LYS A 68 -21.45 23.25 -26.98
N LYS A 69 -21.28 23.15 -25.66
CA LYS A 69 -19.97 22.83 -25.07
C LYS A 69 -19.61 21.36 -25.25
N THR A 70 -20.59 20.52 -25.57
CA THR A 70 -20.42 19.17 -26.08
C THR A 70 -21.42 18.89 -27.21
N GLU A 71 -20.99 18.18 -28.25
CA GLU A 71 -21.84 17.80 -29.39
C GLU A 71 -22.80 16.65 -29.07
N THR A 72 -22.55 15.94 -27.96
CA THR A 72 -23.36 14.84 -27.44
C THR A 72 -23.68 15.06 -25.97
N ILE A 73 -24.84 14.55 -25.52
CA ILE A 73 -25.20 14.52 -24.10
C ILE A 73 -24.13 13.70 -23.37
N ILE A 74 -23.35 14.35 -22.49
CA ILE A 74 -22.34 13.66 -21.70
C ILE A 74 -23.08 12.68 -20.78
N PRO A 75 -22.86 11.36 -20.89
CA PRO A 75 -23.42 10.42 -19.93
C PRO A 75 -22.86 10.78 -18.56
N VAL A 76 -23.73 10.95 -17.56
CA VAL A 76 -23.33 11.14 -16.16
C VAL A 76 -22.29 10.06 -15.85
N PRO A 77 -21.07 10.40 -15.38
CA PRO A 77 -20.01 9.43 -15.21
C PRO A 77 -20.51 8.33 -14.27
N ARG A 78 -20.74 7.13 -14.79
CA ARG A 78 -20.83 5.94 -13.95
C ARG A 78 -19.42 5.76 -13.39
N GLY A 79 -19.27 6.11 -12.11
CA GLY A 79 -18.00 6.32 -11.45
C GLY A 79 -16.93 5.31 -11.86
N ARG A 80 -15.86 5.80 -12.49
CA ARG A 80 -14.61 5.05 -12.60
C ARG A 80 -13.40 5.73 -11.98
N ARG A 81 -13.52 6.95 -11.47
CA ARG A 81 -12.56 7.62 -10.56
C ARG A 81 -13.05 9.04 -10.25
N GLY A 82 -13.27 9.36 -8.97
CA GLY A 82 -13.25 10.75 -8.47
C GLY A 82 -14.52 11.30 -7.80
N ILE A 83 -15.73 10.95 -8.27
CA ILE A 83 -16.98 11.49 -7.69
C ILE A 83 -17.98 10.36 -7.49
N ASN A 84 -18.19 9.94 -6.24
CA ASN A 84 -19.27 9.01 -5.86
C ASN A 84 -20.60 9.78 -5.74
N ALA A 85 -21.00 10.50 -6.79
CA ALA A 85 -22.36 11.02 -6.86
C ALA A 85 -23.28 9.86 -7.26
N ARG A 86 -23.96 9.28 -6.28
CA ARG A 86 -24.92 8.19 -6.52
C ARG A 86 -26.31 8.80 -6.70
N LEU A 87 -26.96 8.48 -7.81
CA LEU A 87 -28.34 8.88 -8.05
C LEU A 87 -29.25 7.98 -7.19
N VAL A 88 -30.01 8.58 -6.28
CA VAL A 88 -31.09 7.89 -5.56
C VAL A 88 -32.36 8.09 -6.38
N TYR A 89 -33.01 6.99 -6.78
CA TYR A 89 -34.28 7.01 -7.48
C TYR A 89 -35.42 7.07 -6.45
N GLU A 90 -36.37 7.98 -6.63
CA GLU A 90 -37.54 8.13 -5.75
C GLU A 90 -38.56 6.97 -5.88
N ASP A 91 -38.49 6.19 -6.95
CA ASP A 91 -39.48 5.13 -7.20
C ASP A 91 -38.99 3.75 -6.75
N GLY A 92 -39.78 3.16 -5.86
CA GLY A 92 -39.50 1.96 -5.08
C GLY A 92 -39.45 0.63 -5.84
N ALA A 93 -38.71 0.55 -6.95
CA ALA A 93 -38.40 -0.75 -7.56
C ALA A 93 -37.45 -1.54 -6.62
N GLU A 94 -37.94 -2.66 -6.10
CA GLU A 94 -37.15 -3.68 -5.41
C GLU A 94 -36.19 -4.37 -6.40
N GLU A 95 -34.97 -3.86 -6.52
CA GLU A 95 -33.85 -4.68 -6.99
C GLU A 95 -33.00 -5.15 -5.81
N GLN A 96 -32.66 -6.43 -5.84
CA GLN A 96 -31.80 -7.09 -4.86
C GLN A 96 -30.46 -6.33 -4.74
N GLY A 97 -30.14 -5.89 -3.52
CA GLY A 97 -28.92 -5.12 -3.24
C GLY A 97 -29.13 -3.66 -2.83
N LYS A 98 -30.34 -3.26 -2.40
CA LYS A 98 -30.60 -1.91 -1.84
C LYS A 98 -29.65 -1.62 -0.66
N GLU A 99 -28.60 -0.85 -0.94
CA GLU A 99 -27.83 -0.18 0.10
C GLU A 99 -28.76 0.77 0.85
N THR A 100 -28.81 0.63 2.18
CA THR A 100 -29.62 1.48 3.03
C THR A 100 -29.01 2.89 3.06
N VAL A 101 -29.81 3.89 2.70
CA VAL A 101 -29.48 5.30 2.87
C VAL A 101 -30.05 5.75 4.22
N GLN A 102 -29.21 6.31 5.08
CA GLN A 102 -29.57 6.78 6.41
C GLN A 102 -29.02 8.19 6.63
N ASN A 103 -29.59 8.92 7.60
CA ASN A 103 -29.09 10.24 8.04
C ASN A 103 -28.91 11.23 6.87
N LEU A 104 -29.96 11.44 6.09
CA LEU A 104 -29.95 12.40 4.99
C LEU A 104 -29.91 13.83 5.54
N GLU A 105 -28.79 14.52 5.31
CA GLU A 105 -28.54 15.90 5.69
C GLU A 105 -28.59 16.78 4.43
N ARG A 106 -29.39 17.85 4.47
CA ARG A 106 -29.55 18.80 3.36
C ARG A 106 -28.57 19.97 3.51
N PHE A 107 -27.88 20.33 2.43
CA PHE A 107 -27.00 21.49 2.34
C PHE A 107 -27.38 22.35 1.14
N VAL A 108 -27.35 23.67 1.30
CA VAL A 108 -27.51 24.64 0.20
C VAL A 108 -26.15 25.31 0.03
N LEU A 109 -25.50 25.07 -1.11
CA LEU A 109 -24.14 25.55 -1.38
C LEU A 109 -24.17 26.77 -2.29
N GLU A 110 -23.70 27.90 -1.80
CA GLU A 110 -23.65 29.18 -2.51
C GLU A 110 -22.35 29.36 -3.30
N SER A 111 -21.32 28.56 -3.00
CA SER A 111 -20.02 28.67 -3.67
C SER A 111 -19.30 27.33 -3.86
N GLN A 112 -18.36 27.29 -4.80
CA GLN A 112 -17.50 26.13 -5.04
C GLN A 112 -16.61 25.83 -3.81
N GLN A 113 -16.21 26.84 -3.05
CA GLN A 113 -15.43 26.66 -1.83
C GLN A 113 -16.21 25.85 -0.78
N GLN A 114 -17.52 26.08 -0.64
CA GLN A 114 -18.37 25.30 0.26
C GLN A 114 -18.50 23.84 -0.19
N LEU A 115 -18.56 23.57 -1.50
CA LEU A 115 -18.55 22.20 -2.03
C LEU A 115 -17.23 21.48 -1.70
N ARG A 116 -16.07 22.11 -1.97
CA ARG A 116 -14.76 21.52 -1.62
C ARG A 116 -14.63 21.25 -0.13
N LYS A 117 -15.14 22.16 0.71
CA LYS A 117 -15.18 21.97 2.16
C LYS A 117 -16.03 20.75 2.55
N LEU A 118 -17.21 20.59 1.95
CA LEU A 118 -18.09 19.46 2.18
C LEU A 118 -17.46 18.13 1.71
N GLU A 119 -16.82 18.13 0.54
CA GLU A 119 -16.07 16.98 0.00
C GLU A 119 -14.94 16.57 0.94
N ASN A 120 -14.18 17.52 1.46
CA ASN A 120 -13.11 17.27 2.43
C ASN A 120 -13.67 16.70 3.73
N GLN A 121 -14.81 17.20 4.23
CA GLN A 121 -15.47 16.66 5.42
C GLN A 121 -15.94 15.21 5.21
N VAL A 122 -16.58 14.91 4.08
CA VAL A 122 -17.02 13.54 3.75
C VAL A 122 -15.83 12.60 3.59
N ARG A 123 -14.77 13.06 2.91
CA ARG A 123 -13.52 12.31 2.75
C ARG A 123 -12.86 12.02 4.09
N GLN A 124 -12.77 13.02 4.96
CA GLN A 124 -12.23 12.88 6.31
C GLN A 124 -13.05 11.85 7.11
N HIS A 125 -14.38 11.98 7.16
CA HIS A 125 -15.27 11.04 7.85
C HIS A 125 -15.10 9.59 7.34
N ASN A 126 -15.06 9.39 6.03
CA ASN A 126 -14.86 8.06 5.45
C ASN A 126 -13.47 7.50 5.77
N SER A 127 -12.44 8.35 5.79
CA SER A 127 -11.10 7.93 6.20
C SER A 127 -11.07 7.51 7.68
N GLU A 128 -11.82 8.18 8.55
CA GLU A 128 -11.93 7.83 9.97
C GLU A 128 -12.68 6.51 10.19
N ILE A 129 -13.76 6.28 9.45
CA ILE A 129 -14.48 5.00 9.47
C ILE A 129 -13.60 3.86 8.97
N LYS A 130 -12.90 4.06 7.84
CA LYS A 130 -11.96 3.07 7.31
C LYS A 130 -10.91 2.74 8.36
N ARG A 131 -10.25 3.76 8.93
CA ARG A 131 -9.28 3.60 10.03
C ARG A 131 -9.85 2.85 11.23
N ALA A 132 -11.10 3.11 11.62
CA ALA A 132 -11.74 2.42 12.75
C ALA A 132 -11.98 0.93 12.45
N LYS A 133 -12.39 0.61 11.21
CA LYS A 133 -12.53 -0.78 10.74
C LYS A 133 -11.19 -1.49 10.71
N ASP A 134 -10.17 -0.85 10.15
CA ASP A 134 -8.81 -1.38 10.09
C ASP A 134 -8.32 -1.68 11.51
N LEU A 135 -8.44 -0.73 12.45
CA LEU A 135 -8.06 -0.94 13.85
C LEU A 135 -8.79 -2.12 14.53
N LYS A 136 -10.06 -2.36 14.20
CA LYS A 136 -10.82 -3.51 14.73
C LYS A 136 -10.28 -4.83 14.17
N GLN A 137 -10.03 -4.87 12.86
CA GLN A 137 -9.46 -6.03 12.19
C GLN A 137 -8.05 -6.34 12.73
N TRP A 138 -7.19 -5.32 12.76
CA TRP A 138 -5.85 -5.36 13.35
C TRP A 138 -5.82 -5.95 14.77
N ARG A 139 -6.76 -5.55 15.63
CA ARG A 139 -6.85 -6.09 16.99
C ARG A 139 -7.20 -7.57 16.99
N SER A 140 -8.10 -8.00 16.10
CA SER A 140 -8.47 -9.40 15.95
C SER A 140 -7.25 -10.23 15.53
N ASP A 141 -6.56 -9.77 14.48
CA ASP A 141 -5.41 -10.49 13.93
C ASP A 141 -4.24 -10.57 14.92
N TYR A 142 -3.98 -9.49 15.66
CA TYR A 142 -3.00 -9.50 16.74
C TYR A 142 -3.36 -10.51 17.84
N GLU A 143 -4.63 -10.56 18.26
CA GLU A 143 -5.04 -11.50 19.30
C GLU A 143 -4.96 -12.94 18.80
N ASP A 144 -5.29 -13.21 17.54
CA ASP A 144 -5.13 -14.53 16.94
C ASP A 144 -3.66 -14.99 16.94
N VAL A 145 -2.74 -14.11 16.50
CA VAL A 145 -1.29 -14.40 16.53
C VAL A 145 -0.80 -14.60 17.98
N ARG A 146 -1.25 -13.77 18.91
CA ARG A 146 -0.91 -13.89 20.33
C ARG A 146 -1.40 -15.21 20.94
N GLN A 147 -2.63 -15.62 20.63
CA GLN A 147 -3.19 -16.89 21.11
C GLN A 147 -2.43 -18.09 20.51
N LEU A 148 -2.04 -18.01 19.23
CA LEU A 148 -1.20 -19.03 18.60
C LEU A 148 0.18 -19.14 19.23
N TRP A 149 0.80 -17.99 19.55
CA TRP A 149 2.06 -17.96 20.30
C TRP A 149 1.91 -18.62 21.67
N LEU A 150 0.92 -18.20 22.47
CA LEU A 150 0.67 -18.75 23.81
C LEU A 150 0.36 -20.25 23.80
N ARG A 151 -0.40 -20.71 22.80
CA ARG A 151 -0.65 -22.14 22.61
C ARG A 151 0.65 -22.86 22.27
N SER A 152 1.45 -22.31 21.36
CA SER A 152 2.72 -22.91 20.94
C SER A 152 3.73 -23.02 22.09
N THR A 153 3.75 -22.05 23.01
CA THR A 153 4.58 -22.12 24.22
C THR A 153 4.01 -23.05 25.30
N SER A 154 2.75 -23.48 25.20
CA SER A 154 2.13 -24.36 26.21
C SER A 154 2.10 -25.83 25.78
N THR A 155 1.82 -26.09 24.49
CA THR A 155 1.58 -27.45 23.97
C THR A 155 2.67 -27.95 23.01
N GLY A 156 3.72 -27.15 22.79
CA GLY A 156 4.71 -27.39 21.72
C GLY A 156 4.35 -26.63 20.43
N PRO A 157 5.24 -26.61 19.42
CA PRO A 157 5.15 -25.70 18.29
C PRO A 157 3.89 -25.95 17.46
N VAL A 158 2.96 -25.00 17.48
CA VAL A 158 1.75 -25.04 16.63
C VAL A 158 1.86 -24.07 15.46
N ALA A 159 2.79 -23.12 15.51
CA ALA A 159 3.08 -22.19 14.44
C ALA A 159 4.58 -21.92 14.37
N HIS A 160 5.04 -21.56 13.18
CA HIS A 160 6.41 -21.17 12.90
C HIS A 160 6.45 -19.69 12.53
N PHE A 161 7.41 -18.95 13.09
CA PHE A 161 7.63 -17.54 12.78
C PHE A 161 8.97 -17.42 12.07
N LEU A 162 8.98 -16.94 10.84
CA LEU A 162 10.18 -16.73 10.05
C LEU A 162 10.32 -15.23 9.80
N ALA A 163 11.19 -14.57 10.57
CA ALA A 163 11.54 -13.18 10.30
C ALA A 163 12.50 -13.14 9.12
N ILE A 164 12.25 -12.28 8.14
CA ILE A 164 13.10 -12.09 6.96
C ILE A 164 13.39 -10.60 6.87
N ASP A 165 14.64 -10.28 6.53
CA ASP A 165 15.12 -8.91 6.36
C ASP A 165 16.10 -8.88 5.18
N THR A 166 16.01 -7.85 4.35
CA THR A 166 16.82 -7.71 3.15
C THR A 166 17.45 -6.33 3.10
N GLU A 167 18.70 -6.27 2.62
CA GLU A 167 19.40 -5.00 2.41
C GLU A 167 19.73 -4.85 0.93
N CYS A 168 19.40 -3.67 0.40
CA CYS A 168 19.79 -3.25 -0.95
C CYS A 168 20.87 -2.18 -0.89
N TRP A 169 21.60 -2.01 -1.99
CA TRP A 169 22.66 -1.03 -2.10
C TRP A 169 22.13 0.41 -2.07
N ASP A 170 22.66 1.25 -1.18
CA ASP A 170 22.12 2.57 -0.85
C ASP A 170 22.60 3.73 -1.75
N GLN A 171 23.49 3.48 -2.70
CA GLN A 171 24.17 4.54 -3.47
C GLN A 171 23.40 5.02 -4.70
N ASP A 172 22.65 4.15 -5.39
CA ASP A 172 21.88 4.54 -6.57
C ASP A 172 20.37 4.50 -6.27
N THR A 173 19.73 5.68 -6.26
CA THR A 173 18.28 5.80 -6.08
C THR A 173 17.47 5.21 -7.23
N ARG A 174 18.12 4.92 -8.37
CA ARG A 174 17.51 4.35 -9.58
C ARG A 174 17.59 2.82 -9.60
N ASP A 175 18.59 2.24 -8.95
CA ASP A 175 18.83 0.79 -8.92
C ASP A 175 18.65 0.25 -7.48
N LYS A 176 17.45 0.45 -6.91
CA LYS A 176 17.06 -0.11 -5.59
C LYS A 176 16.96 -1.65 -5.58
N ASP A 177 17.28 -2.27 -6.71
CA ASP A 177 17.13 -3.69 -6.96
C ASP A 177 18.44 -4.47 -6.74
N ILE A 178 19.57 -3.79 -6.46
CA ILE A 178 20.83 -4.46 -6.15
C ILE A 178 20.80 -4.93 -4.70
N ILE A 179 20.51 -6.22 -4.52
CA ILE A 179 20.46 -6.89 -3.22
C ILE A 179 21.90 -7.18 -2.76
N ILE A 180 22.24 -6.80 -1.54
CA ILE A 180 23.58 -7.00 -0.97
C ILE A 180 23.58 -8.04 0.15
N GLU A 181 22.49 -8.13 0.93
CA GLU A 181 22.39 -9.01 2.08
C GLU A 181 20.96 -9.55 2.21
N VAL A 182 20.86 -10.80 2.68
CA VAL A 182 19.59 -11.45 3.00
C VAL A 182 19.75 -12.19 4.33
N GLY A 183 18.90 -11.86 5.30
CA GLY A 183 18.88 -12.51 6.60
C GLY A 183 17.52 -13.12 6.90
N TRP A 184 17.50 -14.25 7.58
CA TRP A 184 16.26 -14.74 8.19
C TRP A 184 16.48 -15.40 9.53
N SER A 185 15.47 -15.32 10.40
CA SER A 185 15.46 -15.92 11.72
C SER A 185 14.19 -16.74 11.93
N LEU A 186 14.36 -18.04 12.07
CA LEU A 186 13.30 -18.96 12.44
C LEU A 186 13.14 -18.96 13.96
N ILE A 187 11.98 -18.51 14.42
CA ILE A 187 11.56 -18.50 15.81
C ILE A 187 10.52 -19.60 16.01
N VAL A 188 10.85 -20.59 16.84
CA VAL A 188 9.97 -21.70 17.19
C VAL A 188 9.61 -21.59 18.67
N PRO A 189 8.35 -21.28 19.01
CA PRO A 189 7.93 -21.25 20.40
C PRO A 189 8.05 -22.63 21.06
N ARG A 190 8.51 -22.68 22.31
CA ARG A 190 8.73 -23.90 23.09
C ARG A 190 8.16 -23.72 24.50
N THR A 191 8.00 -24.82 25.23
CA THR A 191 7.63 -24.77 26.64
C THR A 191 8.66 -23.97 27.43
N GLY A 192 8.21 -22.87 28.04
CA GLY A 192 9.07 -21.99 28.83
C GLY A 192 9.89 -20.96 28.04
N GLY A 193 9.74 -20.85 26.71
CA GLY A 193 10.50 -19.88 25.92
C GLY A 193 10.34 -20.03 24.41
N PHE A 194 11.43 -19.83 23.67
CA PHE A 194 11.50 -20.05 22.24
C PHE A 194 12.90 -20.52 21.85
N GLN A 195 12.98 -21.22 20.73
CA GLN A 195 14.22 -21.54 20.04
C GLN A 195 14.35 -20.60 18.84
N GLN A 196 15.54 -20.08 18.63
CA GLN A 196 15.85 -19.22 17.48
C GLN A 196 16.97 -19.88 16.67
N ASN A 197 16.79 -19.93 15.35
CA ASN A 197 17.85 -20.28 14.41
C ASN A 197 17.93 -19.16 13.36
N THR A 198 19.10 -18.57 13.19
CA THR A 198 19.28 -17.42 12.30
C THR A 198 20.31 -17.76 11.24
N THR A 199 20.03 -17.31 10.02
CA THR A 199 20.92 -17.45 8.88
C THR A 199 21.10 -16.08 8.25
N HIS A 200 22.31 -15.80 7.81
CA HIS A 200 22.66 -14.54 7.16
C HIS A 200 23.47 -14.83 5.91
N PHE A 201 23.23 -14.07 4.86
CA PHE A 201 23.93 -14.21 3.61
C PHE A 201 24.36 -12.86 3.05
N LEU A 202 25.58 -12.85 2.52
CA LEU A 202 26.03 -11.85 1.57
C LEU A 202 25.76 -12.38 0.16
N VAL A 203 25.15 -11.55 -0.69
CA VAL A 203 24.91 -11.90 -2.09
C VAL A 203 26.26 -11.94 -2.81
N GLN A 204 26.59 -13.07 -3.42
CA GLN A 204 27.90 -13.32 -4.03
C GLN A 204 28.28 -12.24 -5.05
N GLU A 205 27.37 -11.89 -5.95
CA GLU A 205 27.60 -10.93 -7.02
C GLU A 205 27.96 -9.55 -6.45
N SER A 206 27.15 -9.04 -5.53
CA SER A 206 27.39 -7.76 -4.83
C SER A 206 28.62 -7.78 -3.94
N TYR A 207 28.96 -8.94 -3.37
CA TYR A 207 30.14 -9.13 -2.53
C TYR A 207 31.43 -9.09 -3.36
N GLU A 208 31.46 -9.77 -4.50
CA GLU A 208 32.60 -9.78 -5.44
C GLU A 208 32.89 -8.40 -6.02
N ASP A 209 31.84 -7.62 -6.32
CA ASP A 209 31.96 -6.22 -6.75
C ASP A 209 32.28 -5.24 -5.59
N ASN A 210 32.40 -5.76 -4.37
CA ASN A 210 32.67 -5.00 -3.14
C ASN A 210 31.66 -3.84 -2.92
N LEU A 211 30.41 -4.04 -3.33
CA LEU A 211 29.32 -3.09 -3.07
C LEU A 211 29.01 -3.05 -1.58
N ARG A 212 28.93 -1.86 -1.01
CA ARG A 212 28.70 -1.63 0.44
C ARG A 212 27.77 -0.45 0.63
N ASN A 213 26.94 -0.53 1.68
CA ASN A 213 26.21 0.61 2.20
C ASN A 213 27.16 1.56 2.96
N GLY A 214 26.66 2.74 3.32
CA GLY A 214 27.41 3.69 4.15
C GLY A 214 27.06 5.15 3.90
N LYS A 215 26.20 5.43 2.91
CA LYS A 215 25.73 6.79 2.62
C LYS A 215 24.51 7.16 3.45
N TYR A 216 23.54 6.24 3.55
CA TYR A 216 22.29 6.43 4.28
C TYR A 216 22.13 5.40 5.41
N VAL A 217 22.64 4.18 5.22
CA VAL A 217 22.59 3.11 6.21
C VAL A 217 24.02 2.67 6.54
N PRO A 218 24.39 2.47 7.82
CA PRO A 218 25.73 1.96 8.18
C PRO A 218 26.03 0.57 7.58
N ASP A 219 27.24 0.36 7.07
CA ASP A 219 27.71 -0.98 6.65
C ASP A 219 27.95 -1.87 7.87
N ASN A 220 27.01 -2.78 8.13
CA ASN A 220 27.09 -3.78 9.21
C ASN A 220 27.23 -5.21 8.68
N ARG A 221 27.50 -5.39 7.39
CA ARG A 221 27.47 -6.71 6.73
C ARG A 221 28.47 -7.72 7.30
N MET A 222 29.57 -7.20 7.87
CA MET A 222 30.62 -7.99 8.52
C MET A 222 30.48 -8.05 10.05
N ARG A 223 29.38 -7.54 10.59
CA ARG A 223 29.11 -7.41 12.04
C ARG A 223 27.84 -8.15 12.45
N PHE A 224 27.54 -9.25 11.77
CA PHE A 224 26.39 -10.07 12.12
C PHE A 224 26.58 -10.64 13.53
N LEU A 225 25.65 -10.30 14.43
CA LEU A 225 25.79 -10.57 15.87
C LEU A 225 25.20 -11.92 16.32
N PHE A 226 24.60 -12.69 15.40
CA PHE A 226 24.01 -13.98 15.72
C PHE A 226 24.94 -15.12 15.30
N GLY A 227 25.12 -16.08 16.21
CA GLY A 227 26.02 -17.22 16.08
C GLY A 227 26.64 -17.57 17.43
N ASP A 228 27.13 -18.80 17.59
CA ASP A 228 27.98 -19.14 18.72
C ASP A 228 29.41 -18.75 18.35
N GLU A 229 30.10 -17.98 19.18
CA GLU A 229 31.52 -17.64 18.95
C GLU A 229 32.39 -18.90 18.87
N SER A 230 31.91 -20.04 19.40
CA SER A 230 32.58 -21.34 19.33
C SER A 230 32.25 -22.16 18.07
N SER A 231 31.23 -21.80 17.29
CA SER A 231 30.93 -22.46 16.03
C SER A 231 31.73 -21.81 14.90
N ILE A 232 32.94 -22.35 14.65
CA ILE A 232 33.68 -22.04 13.43
C ILE A 232 32.97 -22.76 12.29
N ASP A 233 32.17 -22.03 11.52
CA ASP A 233 31.64 -22.54 10.26
C ASP A 233 32.81 -22.71 9.29
N VAL A 234 32.94 -23.90 8.72
CA VAL A 234 33.91 -24.20 7.66
C VAL A 234 33.17 -24.14 6.33
N ASP A 235 33.68 -23.38 5.37
CA ASP A 235 33.08 -23.29 4.04
C ASP A 235 33.10 -24.66 3.33
N THR A 236 32.44 -24.75 2.17
CA THR A 236 32.36 -25.98 1.36
C THR A 236 33.74 -26.47 0.88
N ALA A 237 34.77 -25.62 0.93
CA ALA A 237 36.16 -25.93 0.61
C ALA A 237 37.01 -26.25 1.86
N GLY A 238 36.41 -26.27 3.05
CA GLY A 238 37.06 -26.58 4.31
C GLY A 238 37.86 -25.42 4.93
N HIS A 239 37.70 -24.19 4.46
CA HIS A 239 38.31 -23.02 5.10
C HIS A 239 37.44 -22.59 6.27
N ALA A 240 38.07 -22.39 7.43
CA ALA A 240 37.41 -21.72 8.55
C ALA A 240 36.91 -20.36 8.05
N SER A 241 35.61 -20.14 8.13
CA SER A 241 35.02 -18.83 7.92
C SER A 241 35.75 -17.86 8.85
N PRO A 242 36.38 -16.79 8.35
CA PRO A 242 37.00 -15.80 9.21
C PRO A 242 35.97 -15.00 10.03
N TRP A 243 34.69 -15.37 9.96
CA TRP A 243 33.54 -14.68 10.51
C TRP A 243 32.94 -15.50 11.67
N ASN A 244 32.87 -14.92 12.87
CA ASN A 244 32.29 -15.50 14.10
C ASN A 244 30.75 -15.67 14.06
N SER A 245 30.16 -15.68 12.88
CA SER A 245 28.73 -15.44 12.69
C SER A 245 28.28 -16.31 11.53
N CYS A 246 27.06 -16.85 11.57
CA CYS A 246 26.48 -17.75 10.58
C CYS A 246 26.21 -17.08 9.20
N THR A 247 27.15 -16.24 8.75
CA THR A 247 27.16 -15.50 7.49
C THR A 247 27.78 -16.35 6.40
N ARG A 248 27.00 -16.63 5.36
CA ARG A 248 27.44 -17.36 4.16
C ARG A 248 27.49 -16.41 2.97
N ILE A 249 28.22 -16.79 1.92
CA ILE A 249 28.18 -16.11 0.63
C ILE A 249 27.48 -17.06 -0.34
N ALA A 250 26.46 -16.59 -1.04
CA ALA A 250 25.72 -17.38 -2.00
C ALA A 250 25.15 -16.50 -3.12
N GLY A 251 25.03 -17.06 -4.32
CA GLY A 251 24.38 -16.38 -5.43
C GLY A 251 22.87 -16.27 -5.23
N LEU A 252 22.24 -15.31 -5.92
CA LEU A 252 20.80 -15.02 -5.77
C LEU A 252 19.89 -16.24 -5.97
N LEU A 253 20.23 -17.12 -6.93
CA LEU A 253 19.42 -18.31 -7.22
C LEU A 253 19.51 -19.36 -6.11
N GLU A 254 20.70 -19.57 -5.54
CA GLU A 254 20.91 -20.49 -4.42
C GLU A 254 20.16 -20.00 -3.18
N LEU A 255 20.26 -18.70 -2.90
CA LEU A 255 19.54 -18.03 -1.82
C LEU A 255 18.02 -18.22 -1.91
N GLY A 256 17.46 -17.92 -3.08
CA GLY A 256 16.04 -18.09 -3.35
C GLY A 256 15.56 -19.52 -3.17
N ALA A 257 16.35 -20.49 -3.65
CA ALA A 257 16.04 -21.91 -3.51
C ALA A 257 16.11 -22.36 -2.04
N GLU A 258 17.13 -21.93 -1.28
CA GLU A 258 17.27 -22.26 0.13
C GLU A 258 16.11 -21.70 0.96
N LEU A 259 15.79 -20.42 0.78
CA LEU A 259 14.68 -19.78 1.50
C LEU A 259 13.33 -20.40 1.13
N SER A 260 13.08 -20.68 -0.16
CA SER A 260 11.85 -21.35 -0.61
C SER A 260 11.70 -22.72 0.04
N LYS A 261 12.79 -23.50 0.09
CA LYS A 261 12.81 -24.81 0.76
C LYS A 261 12.52 -24.68 2.25
N VAL A 262 13.13 -23.71 2.95
CA VAL A 262 12.86 -23.45 4.37
C VAL A 262 11.38 -23.18 4.59
N ILE A 263 10.75 -22.36 3.75
CA ILE A 263 9.32 -22.03 3.87
C ILE A 263 8.46 -23.28 3.60
N GLU A 264 8.76 -24.07 2.58
CA GLU A 264 8.03 -25.32 2.31
C GLU A 264 8.14 -26.33 3.46
N ASP A 265 9.35 -26.56 3.99
CA ASP A 265 9.60 -27.46 5.11
C ASP A 265 8.84 -27.00 6.37
N LEU A 266 8.66 -25.69 6.57
CA LEU A 266 7.85 -25.15 7.66
C LEU A 266 6.36 -25.38 7.40
N ARG A 267 5.88 -25.18 6.16
CA ARG A 267 4.48 -25.41 5.77
C ARG A 267 4.05 -26.87 5.87
N GLU A 268 4.98 -27.83 5.76
CA GLU A 268 4.72 -29.26 6.00
C GLU A 268 4.48 -29.56 7.49
N ARG A 269 5.00 -28.72 8.39
CA ARG A 269 4.94 -28.93 9.85
C ARG A 269 3.84 -28.11 10.54
N GLY A 270 3.45 -26.98 9.97
CA GLY A 270 2.40 -26.14 10.54
C GLY A 270 2.20 -24.80 9.81
N PRO A 271 1.25 -23.98 10.28
CA PRO A 271 1.10 -22.59 9.86
C PRO A 271 2.42 -21.80 9.95
N VAL A 272 2.70 -21.02 8.90
CA VAL A 272 3.90 -20.20 8.79
C VAL A 272 3.53 -18.73 8.81
N TYR A 273 4.18 -17.97 9.69
CA TYR A 273 4.09 -16.53 9.78
C TYR A 273 5.41 -15.92 9.34
N ILE A 274 5.43 -15.32 8.16
CA ILE A 274 6.56 -14.54 7.68
C ILE A 274 6.48 -13.15 8.32
N VAL A 275 7.55 -12.71 8.95
CA VAL A 275 7.60 -11.45 9.69
C VAL A 275 8.58 -10.52 8.99
N PHE A 276 8.11 -9.35 8.58
CA PHE A 276 8.94 -8.30 8.00
C PHE A 276 8.97 -7.07 8.89
N HIS A 277 10.05 -6.30 8.79
CA HIS A 277 10.01 -4.93 9.27
C HIS A 277 9.16 -4.05 8.34
N CYS A 278 9.42 -4.09 7.03
CA CYS A 278 8.73 -3.34 6.00
C CYS A 278 8.40 -4.27 4.82
N ALA A 279 7.23 -4.92 4.86
CA ALA A 279 6.93 -6.00 3.91
C ALA A 279 6.94 -5.52 2.45
N GLY A 280 6.58 -4.26 2.20
CA GLY A 280 6.56 -3.70 0.84
C GLY A 280 7.94 -3.68 0.17
N GLY A 281 9.01 -3.41 0.91
CA GLY A 281 10.37 -3.45 0.38
C GLY A 281 10.87 -4.89 0.23
N ASP A 282 10.76 -5.66 1.30
CA ASP A 282 11.30 -7.02 1.36
C ASP A 282 10.62 -7.98 0.36
N LEU A 283 9.30 -7.84 0.12
CA LEU A 283 8.58 -8.71 -0.82
C LEU A 283 9.04 -8.52 -2.27
N GLY A 284 9.42 -7.30 -2.66
CA GLY A 284 10.00 -7.05 -3.98
C GLY A 284 11.36 -7.73 -4.15
N VAL A 285 12.18 -7.72 -3.09
CA VAL A 285 13.45 -8.45 -3.06
C VAL A 285 13.22 -9.97 -3.15
N LEU A 286 12.25 -10.50 -2.39
CA LEU A 286 11.92 -11.93 -2.45
C LEU A 286 11.44 -12.37 -3.84
N GLU A 287 10.71 -11.52 -4.57
CA GLU A 287 10.33 -11.79 -5.95
C GLU A 287 11.56 -11.90 -6.88
N SER A 288 12.55 -11.01 -6.71
CA SER A 288 13.83 -11.07 -7.42
C SER A 288 14.65 -12.33 -7.09
N LEU A 289 14.50 -12.85 -5.86
CA LEU A 289 15.03 -14.15 -5.43
C LEU A 289 14.20 -15.35 -5.92
N GLN A 290 13.14 -15.13 -6.71
CA GLN A 290 12.22 -16.18 -7.18
C GLN A 290 11.49 -16.93 -6.05
N VAL A 291 11.37 -16.32 -4.88
CA VAL A 291 10.55 -16.85 -3.78
C VAL A 291 9.09 -16.56 -4.09
N ASN A 292 8.30 -17.60 -4.30
CA ASN A 292 6.89 -17.45 -4.66
C ASN A 292 6.04 -17.02 -3.46
N SER A 293 5.62 -15.75 -3.48
CA SER A 293 4.79 -15.11 -2.46
C SER A 293 3.34 -14.87 -2.88
N THR A 294 2.93 -15.29 -4.09
CA THR A 294 1.61 -14.97 -4.70
C THR A 294 0.42 -15.41 -3.85
N HIS A 295 0.58 -16.49 -3.07
CA HIS A 295 -0.48 -17.04 -2.23
C HIS A 295 -0.37 -16.66 -0.75
N TRP A 296 0.57 -15.77 -0.41
CA TRP A 296 0.74 -15.33 0.96
C TRP A 296 -0.36 -14.32 1.30
N THR A 297 -0.96 -14.49 2.47
CA THR A 297 -2.03 -13.61 2.93
C THR A 297 -1.50 -12.72 4.04
N PHE A 298 -1.76 -11.41 3.99
CA PHE A 298 -1.38 -10.55 5.09
C PHE A 298 -2.23 -10.92 6.31
N ALA A 299 -1.57 -11.31 7.39
CA ALA A 299 -2.19 -11.42 8.70
C ALA A 299 -2.76 -10.06 9.09
N VAL A 300 -2.14 -8.98 8.63
CA VAL A 300 -2.68 -7.65 8.79
C VAL A 300 -2.50 -6.83 7.54
N SER A 301 -3.56 -6.74 6.73
CA SER A 301 -3.56 -5.88 5.56
C SER A 301 -3.76 -4.44 6.02
N GLU A 302 -2.71 -3.62 5.96
CA GLU A 302 -2.97 -2.24 5.57
C GLU A 302 -3.42 -2.33 4.11
N GLU A 303 -4.68 -2.06 3.81
CA GLU A 303 -4.96 -1.50 2.49
C GLU A 303 -4.24 -0.15 2.49
N VAL A 304 -2.94 -0.17 2.16
CA VAL A 304 -2.08 0.99 2.03
C VAL A 304 -2.79 1.88 1.03
N SER A 305 -3.52 2.87 1.54
CA SER A 305 -3.94 3.96 0.71
C SER A 305 -2.65 4.67 0.36
N GLU A 306 -2.08 4.35 -0.80
CA GLU A 306 -1.09 5.19 -1.46
C GLU A 306 -1.71 6.58 -1.59
N ARG A 307 -1.49 7.40 -0.57
CA ARG A 307 -1.70 8.83 -0.61
C ARG A 307 -0.52 9.46 0.08
N ASN A 308 0.46 9.71 -0.75
CA ASN A 308 1.24 10.92 -0.72
C ASN A 308 0.25 12.10 -0.88
N ASP A 309 -0.54 12.38 0.16
CA ASP A 309 -1.32 13.61 0.26
C ASP A 309 -0.29 14.70 0.54
N GLY A 310 0.39 15.14 -0.51
CA GLY A 310 1.19 16.35 -0.52
C GLY A 310 0.31 17.53 -0.17
N ILE A 311 0.10 17.76 1.12
CA ILE A 311 -0.35 19.02 1.67
C ILE A 311 0.86 19.95 1.60
N ASN A 312 1.15 20.46 0.41
CA ASN A 312 1.86 21.71 0.25
C ASN A 312 0.83 22.83 0.33
N ASP A 313 0.33 23.09 1.55
CA ASP A 313 -0.25 24.39 1.88
C ASP A 313 0.91 25.34 2.16
N THR A 314 1.55 25.80 1.10
CA THR A 314 2.34 27.04 1.13
C THR A 314 1.82 27.95 0.03
N ASP A 315 0.86 28.78 0.41
CA ASP A 315 0.64 30.08 -0.23
C ASP A 315 1.90 30.93 -0.01
N SER A 316 2.89 30.75 -0.88
CA SER A 316 4.03 31.66 -0.99
C SER A 316 4.12 32.18 -2.42
N ASN A 317 4.05 33.50 -2.50
CA ASN A 317 4.11 34.32 -3.70
C ASN A 317 5.24 33.94 -4.67
N GLY A 318 4.96 34.18 -5.95
CA GLY A 318 5.78 33.93 -7.12
C GLY A 318 7.29 34.09 -6.96
N HIS A 319 7.99 33.02 -7.33
CA HIS A 319 9.29 33.11 -7.99
C HIS A 319 9.30 32.04 -9.09
N GLU A 320 9.45 32.49 -10.34
CA GLU A 320 9.60 31.63 -11.51
C GLU A 320 11.07 31.20 -11.56
N ASP A 321 11.34 29.92 -11.30
CA ASP A 321 12.60 29.29 -11.69
C ASP A 321 12.27 28.08 -12.57
N ASP A 322 12.78 28.12 -13.80
CA ASP A 322 12.67 27.10 -14.82
C ASP A 322 13.35 25.79 -14.36
N ALA A 323 12.57 24.73 -14.15
CA ALA A 323 13.07 23.39 -13.93
C ALA A 323 12.57 22.43 -15.02
N GLU A 324 13.53 21.86 -15.73
CA GLU A 324 13.39 21.01 -16.90
C GLU A 324 12.59 19.73 -16.65
N SER A 325 11.91 19.30 -17.71
CA SER A 325 11.03 18.14 -17.81
C SER A 325 11.74 16.82 -17.48
N SER A 326 11.24 16.08 -16.48
CA SER A 326 11.55 14.67 -16.27
C SER A 326 10.68 13.81 -17.20
N SER A 327 11.31 13.28 -18.25
CA SER A 327 10.75 12.21 -19.07
C SER A 327 10.86 10.89 -18.30
N THR A 328 9.73 10.21 -18.12
CA THR A 328 9.65 8.81 -17.70
C THR A 328 10.21 7.93 -18.82
N SER A 329 11.51 7.68 -18.79
CA SER A 329 12.15 6.63 -19.57
C SER A 329 12.10 5.32 -18.79
N SER A 330 11.46 4.31 -19.35
CA SER A 330 11.62 2.91 -18.94
C SER A 330 13.07 2.53 -19.16
N SER A 331 13.86 2.43 -18.10
CA SER A 331 15.26 2.01 -18.19
C SER A 331 15.33 0.54 -18.58
N ALA A 332 16.19 0.28 -19.56
CA ALA A 332 16.45 -1.04 -20.09
C ALA A 332 17.43 -1.78 -19.18
N LEU A 333 16.96 -2.92 -18.66
CA LEU A 333 17.66 -4.21 -18.60
C LEU A 333 19.09 -4.20 -18.02
N GLY A 334 19.17 -4.36 -16.68
CA GLY A 334 20.11 -5.32 -16.10
C GLY A 334 19.78 -6.75 -16.55
N PRO A 335 20.66 -7.74 -16.32
CA PRO A 335 20.51 -9.09 -16.83
C PRO A 335 19.12 -9.64 -16.52
N THR A 336 18.31 -9.82 -17.56
CA THR A 336 16.91 -10.19 -17.42
C THR A 336 16.83 -11.62 -16.92
N VAL A 337 16.57 -11.80 -15.62
CA VAL A 337 16.22 -13.08 -14.98
C VAL A 337 14.88 -13.62 -15.52
N ALA A 338 14.21 -12.89 -16.42
CA ALA A 338 12.83 -13.08 -16.89
C ALA A 338 12.50 -14.38 -17.66
N ASN A 339 13.41 -15.37 -17.73
CA ASN A 339 13.12 -16.66 -18.37
C ASN A 339 13.32 -17.88 -17.46
N LEU A 340 13.61 -17.69 -16.17
CA LEU A 340 13.59 -18.80 -15.23
C LEU A 340 12.14 -19.12 -14.86
N VAL A 341 11.67 -20.27 -15.32
CA VAL A 341 10.36 -20.82 -14.95
C VAL A 341 10.35 -21.00 -13.44
N GLN A 342 9.59 -20.16 -12.73
CA GLN A 342 9.38 -20.35 -11.30
C GLN A 342 8.80 -21.74 -11.09
N PRO A 343 9.39 -22.57 -10.21
CA PRO A 343 8.83 -23.88 -9.91
C PRO A 343 7.40 -23.69 -9.38
N ALA A 344 6.49 -24.52 -9.88
CA ALA A 344 5.11 -24.48 -9.42
C ALA A 344 5.07 -24.74 -7.90
N LEU A 345 4.44 -23.83 -7.17
CA LEU A 345 4.33 -23.95 -5.72
C LEU A 345 3.63 -25.26 -5.38
N ARG A 346 4.25 -26.07 -4.51
CA ARG A 346 3.55 -27.24 -3.98
C ARG A 346 2.35 -26.75 -3.17
N THR A 347 1.19 -27.35 -3.45
CA THR A 347 -0.04 -27.17 -2.68
C THR A 347 -0.24 -28.29 -1.67
N GLU A 348 0.46 -29.42 -1.87
CA GLU A 348 0.32 -30.64 -1.08
C GLU A 348 1.70 -31.23 -0.70
N THR A 349 1.71 -31.93 0.44
CA THR A 349 2.83 -32.75 0.91
C THR A 349 3.02 -33.99 0.04
N ALA A 350 4.12 -34.73 0.20
CA ALA A 350 4.38 -35.95 -0.56
C ALA A 350 3.32 -37.05 -0.37
N ASP A 351 2.59 -37.01 0.76
CA ASP A 351 1.47 -37.90 1.09
C ASP A 351 0.08 -37.31 0.76
N GLY A 352 0.02 -36.20 0.00
CA GLY A 352 -1.24 -35.63 -0.50
C GLY A 352 -2.04 -34.81 0.51
N ARG A 353 -1.45 -34.42 1.65
CA ARG A 353 -2.10 -33.49 2.59
C ARG A 353 -1.90 -32.06 2.12
N PRO A 354 -2.90 -31.16 2.28
CA PRO A 354 -2.73 -29.77 1.92
C PRO A 354 -1.64 -29.12 2.78
N LEU A 355 -0.75 -28.36 2.15
CA LEU A 355 0.25 -27.57 2.86
C LEU A 355 -0.41 -26.42 3.62
N HIS A 356 0.13 -26.09 4.78
CA HIS A 356 -0.38 -24.99 5.57
C HIS A 356 -0.22 -23.64 4.86
N ALA A 357 -1.15 -22.72 5.13
CA ALA A 357 -1.12 -21.37 4.59
C ALA A 357 0.05 -20.55 5.17
N VAL A 358 0.56 -19.64 4.36
CA VAL A 358 1.56 -18.64 4.76
C VAL A 358 0.85 -17.32 5.04
N ARG A 359 1.15 -16.74 6.20
CA ARG A 359 0.66 -15.42 6.60
C ARG A 359 1.79 -14.43 6.76
N VAL A 360 1.59 -13.19 6.33
CA VAL A 360 2.59 -12.11 6.43
C VAL A 360 2.24 -11.17 7.57
N ILE A 361 3.20 -10.88 8.43
CA ILE A 361 3.11 -9.88 9.48
C ILE A 361 4.06 -8.73 9.10
N ASP A 362 3.49 -7.56 8.80
CA ASP A 362 4.25 -6.32 8.66
C ASP A 362 4.33 -5.62 10.02
N THR A 363 5.51 -5.61 10.63
CA THR A 363 5.69 -5.05 11.97
C THR A 363 5.68 -3.52 11.99
N GLN A 364 6.10 -2.85 10.92
CA GLN A 364 6.01 -1.39 10.82
C GLN A 364 4.55 -0.94 10.79
N ALA A 365 3.72 -1.58 9.95
CA ALA A 365 2.28 -1.32 9.90
C ALA A 365 1.62 -1.63 11.27
N LEU A 366 2.07 -2.71 11.94
CA LEU A 366 1.60 -3.09 13.28
C LEU A 366 1.90 -2.04 14.33
N PHE A 367 3.14 -1.57 14.39
CA PHE A 367 3.50 -0.55 15.35
C PHE A 367 2.84 0.80 15.05
N ALA A 368 2.70 1.18 13.78
CA ALA A 368 1.97 2.37 13.38
C ALA A 368 0.49 2.30 13.82
N ALA A 369 -0.18 1.16 13.62
CA ALA A 369 -1.55 0.93 14.10
C ALA A 369 -1.65 1.04 15.63
N LEU A 370 -0.73 0.41 16.37
CA LEU A 370 -0.70 0.46 17.85
C LEU A 370 -0.43 1.87 18.38
N GLN A 371 0.45 2.64 17.75
CA GLN A 371 0.72 4.02 18.12
C GLN A 371 -0.52 4.90 17.91
N ARG A 372 -1.19 4.77 16.76
CA ARG A 372 -2.46 5.46 16.46
C ARG A 372 -3.53 5.11 17.49
N TRP A 373 -3.68 3.83 17.82
CA TRP A 373 -4.63 3.38 18.85
C TRP A 373 -4.34 4.00 20.22
N ARG A 374 -3.07 4.00 20.65
CA ARG A 374 -2.65 4.63 21.91
C ARG A 374 -2.96 6.12 21.92
N ALA A 375 -2.69 6.84 20.83
CA ALA A 375 -2.99 8.26 20.73
C ALA A 375 -4.49 8.55 20.88
N ALA A 376 -5.36 7.75 20.25
CA ALA A 376 -6.81 7.91 20.37
C ALA A 376 -7.36 7.66 21.79
N HIS A 377 -6.67 6.87 22.60
CA HIS A 377 -7.13 6.49 23.95
C HIS A 377 -6.46 7.26 25.10
N ARG A 378 -5.36 7.98 24.84
CA ARG A 378 -4.73 8.85 25.86
C ARG A 378 -5.66 9.96 26.35
N TRP A 379 -6.59 10.43 25.51
CA TRP A 379 -7.55 11.49 25.85
C TRP A 379 -8.73 11.02 26.73
N ARG A 380 -8.79 9.75 27.11
CA ARG A 380 -9.87 9.18 27.94
C ARG A 380 -9.45 8.88 29.38
N ARG A 381 -8.23 9.25 29.78
CA ARG A 381 -7.76 9.26 31.17
C ARG A 381 -7.48 10.70 31.55
#